data_AF-A0A5J5A358-F1
#
_entry.id   AF-A0A5J5A358-F1
#
_cell.length_a   1.000
_cell.length_b   1.000
_cell.length_c   1.000
_cell.angle_alpha   90.00
_cell.angle_beta   90.00
_cell.angle_gamma   90.00
#
_symmetry.space_group_name_H-M   'P 1'
#
loop_
_entity.id
_entity.type
_entity.pdbx_description
1 polymer ?
#
loop_
_entity_poly.entity_id
_entity_poly.type
_entity_poly.pdbx_seq_one_letter_code
_entity_poly.pdbx_strand_id
1 'polypeptide(L)'
;MSPLRAANVDTEKLARVAVKHNLHKYLRHGTLILSKQIRAFIGALPEYPLHSNGLIDAPKVLADIVESTIGAIFIDSNSSIDTTWKVVKGLLEPIITPEMLQAHPVKKLYETCQKNGFKIRLVDLWSKEGAYEIFVNNQLKGRGEYQCQEGNCYKQSSK
;
A
#
# COMPACT_ATOMS: atom_id res chain seq x y z
N MET A 1 -15.52 -0.52 -1.72
CA MET A 1 -14.90 0.71 -1.15
C MET A 1 -14.66 1.68 -2.30
N SER A 2 -14.84 2.99 -2.14
CA SER A 2 -14.53 3.94 -3.23
C SER A 2 -13.01 4.00 -3.47
N PRO A 3 -12.53 4.28 -4.70
CA PRO A 3 -11.11 4.43 -4.98
C PRO A 3 -10.42 5.47 -4.10
N LEU A 4 -11.12 6.58 -3.82
CA LEU A 4 -10.62 7.65 -2.96
C LEU A 4 -10.41 7.18 -1.52
N ARG A 5 -11.38 6.43 -0.97
CA ARG A 5 -11.24 5.86 0.37
C ARG A 5 -10.10 4.85 0.39
N ALA A 6 -9.99 3.99 -0.64
CA ALA A 6 -8.92 3.00 -0.74
C ALA A 6 -7.53 3.63 -0.73
N ALA A 7 -7.30 4.70 -1.49
CA ALA A 7 -6.01 5.38 -1.52
C ALA A 7 -5.63 6.04 -0.18
N ASN A 8 -6.60 6.49 0.61
CA ASN A 8 -6.34 7.20 1.87
C ASN A 8 -6.21 6.29 3.10
N VAL A 9 -6.69 5.04 3.03
CA VAL A 9 -6.63 4.05 4.12
C VAL A 9 -5.79 2.82 3.74
N ASP A 10 -4.88 3.00 2.78
CA ASP A 10 -3.93 1.98 2.35
C ASP A 10 -2.73 1.85 3.32
N THR A 11 -2.15 0.65 3.40
CA THR A 11 -0.99 0.37 4.29
C THR A 11 0.21 1.25 3.95
N GLU A 12 0.54 1.42 2.67
CA GLU A 12 1.62 2.29 2.23
C GLU A 12 1.33 3.74 2.58
N LYS A 13 0.09 4.20 2.35
CA LYS A 13 -0.33 5.57 2.72
C LYS A 13 -0.11 5.85 4.20
N LEU A 14 -0.48 4.92 5.08
CA LEU A 14 -0.30 5.06 6.52
C LEU A 14 1.18 4.89 6.93
N ALA A 15 1.92 3.98 6.31
CA ALA A 15 3.36 3.85 6.56
C ALA A 15 4.14 5.13 6.21
N ARG A 16 3.76 5.83 5.13
CA ARG A 16 4.32 7.15 4.77
C ARG A 16 4.05 8.20 5.84
N VAL A 17 2.88 8.18 6.48
CA VAL A 17 2.55 9.06 7.61
C VAL A 17 3.52 8.81 8.78
N ALA A 18 3.79 7.54 9.12
CA ALA A 18 4.77 7.21 10.14
C ALA A 18 6.20 7.69 9.80
N VAL A 19 6.59 7.64 8.53
CA VAL A 19 7.89 8.17 8.09
C VAL A 19 7.92 9.69 8.21
N LYS A 20 6.91 10.38 7.67
CA LYS A 20 6.79 11.85 7.68
C LYS A 20 6.89 12.43 9.08
N HIS A 21 6.25 11.80 10.07
CA HIS A 21 6.24 12.25 11.47
C HIS A 21 7.32 11.59 12.32
N ASN A 22 8.30 10.90 11.70
CA ASN A 22 9.41 10.23 12.38
C ASN A 22 8.99 9.14 13.40
N LEU A 23 7.76 8.62 13.34
CA LEU A 23 7.24 7.62 14.28
C LEU A 23 8.06 6.32 14.25
N HIS A 24 8.59 5.97 13.07
CA HIS A 24 9.49 4.83 12.89
C HIS A 24 10.75 4.87 13.78
N LYS A 25 11.19 6.05 14.26
CA LYS A 25 12.35 6.18 15.16
C LYS A 25 12.05 5.77 16.59
N TYR A 26 10.77 5.75 16.98
CA TYR A 26 10.32 5.42 18.34
C TYR A 26 9.81 3.99 18.45
N LEU A 27 9.79 3.24 17.33
CA LEU A 27 9.40 1.84 17.35
C LEU A 27 10.44 1.03 18.14
N ARG A 28 10.01 0.42 19.23
CA ARG A 28 10.85 -0.50 20.02
C ARG A 28 10.82 -1.87 19.37
N HIS A 29 11.86 -2.23 18.63
CA HIS A 29 11.98 -3.54 18.02
C HIS A 29 13.44 -4.03 18.04
N GLY A 30 13.64 -5.35 18.12
CA GLY A 30 14.96 -5.97 18.17
C GLY A 30 15.43 -6.59 16.84
N THR A 31 14.64 -6.44 15.78
CA THR A 31 14.81 -7.19 14.53
C THR A 31 15.57 -6.38 13.47
N LEU A 32 16.77 -6.85 13.10
CA LEU A 32 17.57 -6.27 12.02
C LEU A 32 16.86 -6.28 10.66
N ILE A 33 16.01 -7.29 10.43
CA ILE A 33 15.19 -7.43 9.22
C ILE A 33 14.26 -6.23 9.07
N LEU A 34 13.53 -5.88 10.13
CA LEU A 34 12.60 -4.75 10.10
C LEU A 34 13.34 -3.43 9.91
N SER A 35 14.51 -3.24 10.54
CA SER A 35 15.34 -2.04 10.31
C SER A 35 15.76 -1.92 8.83
N LYS A 36 16.10 -3.04 8.17
CA LYS A 36 16.43 -3.06 6.74
C LYS A 36 15.22 -2.71 5.89
N GLN A 37 14.05 -3.31 6.17
CA GLN A 37 12.81 -3.03 5.45
C GLN A 37 12.38 -1.56 5.57
N ILE A 38 12.43 -0.99 6.78
CA ILE A 38 12.13 0.44 7.01
C ILE A 38 13.09 1.33 6.22
N ARG A 39 14.40 1.04 6.23
CA ARG A 39 15.38 1.83 5.45
C ARG A 39 15.17 1.73 3.95
N ALA A 40 14.90 0.52 3.43
CA ALA A 40 14.61 0.32 2.01
C ALA A 40 13.36 1.09 1.59
N PHE A 41 12.28 0.99 2.39
CA PHE A 41 11.05 1.73 2.18
C PHE A 41 11.28 3.25 2.14
N ILE A 42 11.99 3.81 3.14
CA ILE A 42 12.33 5.24 3.20
C ILE A 42 13.15 5.67 1.97
N GLY A 43 14.12 4.84 1.56
CA GLY A 43 14.97 5.11 0.40
C GLY A 43 14.22 5.16 -0.93
N ALA A 44 13.11 4.43 -1.07
CA ALA A 44 12.30 4.40 -2.28
C ALA A 44 11.25 5.53 -2.35
N LEU A 45 10.93 6.21 -1.25
CA LEU A 45 9.90 7.27 -1.25
C LEU A 45 10.14 8.41 -2.25
N PRO A 46 11.38 8.88 -2.49
CA PRO A 46 11.63 9.94 -3.48
C PRO A 46 11.19 9.59 -4.91
N GLU A 47 11.24 8.30 -5.29
CA GLU A 47 10.81 7.84 -6.62
C GLU A 47 9.28 7.84 -6.77
N TYR A 48 8.57 7.73 -5.65
CA TYR A 48 7.11 7.62 -5.57
C TYR A 48 6.57 8.69 -4.60
N PRO A 49 6.46 9.96 -4.99
CA PRO A 49 6.18 11.06 -4.06
C PRO A 49 4.82 10.97 -3.35
N LEU A 50 3.82 10.37 -3.99
CA LEU A 50 2.47 10.23 -3.43
C LEU A 50 2.16 8.81 -2.97
N HIS A 51 2.33 7.85 -3.87
CA HIS A 51 2.00 6.44 -3.66
C HIS A 51 2.68 5.61 -4.75
N SER A 52 3.11 4.39 -4.43
CA SER A 52 3.77 3.50 -5.40
C SER A 52 2.78 2.62 -6.17
N ASN A 53 1.56 2.44 -5.63
CA ASN A 53 0.54 1.53 -6.14
C ASN A 53 1.03 0.07 -6.23
N GLY A 54 1.76 -0.37 -5.18
CA GLY A 54 2.25 -1.74 -5.05
C GLY A 54 3.63 -1.99 -5.66
N LEU A 55 4.39 -0.94 -5.99
CA LEU A 55 5.76 -1.05 -6.46
C LEU A 55 6.80 -1.08 -5.33
N ILE A 56 6.41 -0.65 -4.13
CA ILE A 56 7.26 -0.72 -2.92
C ILE A 56 6.54 -1.49 -1.81
N ASP A 57 7.28 -2.32 -1.09
CA ASP A 57 6.77 -3.01 0.09
C ASP A 57 6.80 -2.08 1.30
N ALA A 58 5.63 -1.65 1.76
CA ALA A 58 5.49 -0.88 2.98
C ALA A 58 5.51 -1.81 4.22
N PRO A 59 6.39 -1.58 5.21
CA PRO A 59 6.39 -2.36 6.44
C PRO A 59 5.08 -2.14 7.20
N LYS A 60 4.26 -3.18 7.33
CA LYS A 60 2.92 -3.10 7.95
C LYS A 60 2.93 -2.46 9.33
N VAL A 61 3.95 -2.75 10.14
CA VAL A 61 4.11 -2.17 11.49
C VAL A 61 4.10 -0.64 11.50
N LEU A 62 4.54 0.02 10.42
CA LEU A 62 4.48 1.48 10.32
C LEU A 62 3.04 1.98 10.17
N ALA A 63 2.20 1.27 9.41
CA ALA A 63 0.78 1.55 9.34
C ALA A 63 0.10 1.27 10.69
N ASP A 64 0.38 0.12 11.30
CA ASP A 64 -0.18 -0.28 12.60
C ASP A 64 0.12 0.76 13.70
N ILE A 65 1.32 1.36 13.71
CA ILE A 65 1.64 2.45 14.66
C ILE A 65 0.74 3.66 14.44
N VAL A 66 0.47 4.06 13.20
CA VAL A 66 -0.42 5.20 12.91
C VAL A 66 -1.85 4.89 13.36
N GLU A 67 -2.36 3.70 13.05
CA GLU A 67 -3.70 3.27 13.47
C GLU A 67 -3.83 3.20 14.99
N SER A 68 -2.83 2.62 15.68
CA SER A 68 -2.80 2.57 17.14
C SER A 68 -2.70 3.98 17.77
N THR A 69 -1.98 4.90 17.13
CA THR A 69 -1.89 6.31 17.57
C THR A 69 -3.24 7.01 17.45
N ILE A 70 -3.95 6.80 16.34
CA ILE A 70 -5.32 7.31 16.14
C ILE A 70 -6.26 6.75 17.22
N GLY A 71 -6.16 5.46 17.52
CA GLY A 71 -6.91 4.81 18.59
C GLY A 71 -6.61 5.41 19.97
N ALA A 72 -5.34 5.68 20.28
CA ALA A 72 -4.93 6.30 21.52
C ALA A 72 -5.51 7.72 21.67
N ILE A 73 -5.46 8.54 20.61
CA ILE A 73 -6.09 9.87 20.58
C ILE A 73 -7.60 9.78 20.82
N PHE A 74 -8.26 8.79 20.22
CA PHE A 74 -9.70 8.58 20.41
C PHE A 74 -10.04 8.32 21.87
N ILE A 75 -9.31 7.43 22.54
CA ILE A 75 -9.50 7.14 23.97
C ILE A 75 -9.18 8.37 24.83
N ASP A 76 -8.06 9.05 24.58
CA ASP A 76 -7.64 10.27 25.30
C ASP A 76 -8.67 11.41 25.17
N SER A 77 -9.33 11.50 24.01
CA SER A 77 -10.39 12.48 23.75
C SER A 77 -11.78 12.10 24.33
N ASN A 78 -11.83 11.17 25.29
CA ASN A 78 -13.07 10.63 25.86
C ASN A 78 -14.02 10.08 24.76
N SER A 79 -13.46 9.34 23.80
CA SER A 79 -14.20 8.77 22.66
C SER A 79 -14.88 9.81 21.75
N SER A 80 -14.33 11.03 21.65
CA SER A 80 -14.87 12.09 20.78
C SER A 80 -14.31 11.99 19.36
N ILE A 81 -15.15 11.59 18.40
CA ILE A 81 -14.78 11.54 16.97
C ILE A 81 -14.38 12.92 16.46
N ASP A 82 -15.11 13.98 16.82
CA ASP A 82 -14.82 15.34 16.36
C ASP A 82 -13.46 15.85 16.85
N THR A 83 -13.14 15.58 18.11
CA THR A 83 -11.85 15.96 18.69
C THR A 83 -10.72 15.14 18.07
N THR A 84 -10.93 13.84 17.92
CA THR A 84 -9.98 12.94 17.24
C THR A 84 -9.70 13.43 15.82
N TRP A 85 -10.73 13.74 15.05
CA TRP A 85 -10.61 14.17 13.67
C TRP A 85 -9.80 15.46 13.51
N LYS A 86 -9.95 16.43 14.42
CA LYS A 86 -9.16 17.68 14.40
C LYS A 86 -7.65 17.41 14.44
N VAL A 87 -7.22 16.40 15.22
CA VAL A 87 -5.81 16.00 15.33
C VAL A 87 -5.40 15.14 14.14
N VAL A 88 -6.19 14.10 13.86
CA VAL A 88 -5.88 13.09 12.83
C VAL A 88 -5.83 13.67 11.43
N LYS A 89 -6.64 14.70 11.14
CA LYS A 89 -6.62 15.37 9.83
C LYS A 89 -5.21 15.89 9.50
N GLY A 90 -4.56 16.58 10.44
CA GLY A 90 -3.19 17.08 10.26
C GLY A 90 -2.15 15.94 10.20
N LEU A 91 -2.37 14.88 10.97
CA LEU A 91 -1.50 13.69 10.95
C LEU A 91 -1.48 13.04 9.56
N LEU A 92 -2.65 12.88 8.91
CA LEU A 92 -2.81 12.14 7.65
C LEU A 92 -2.42 12.94 6.40
N GLU A 93 -2.07 14.23 6.51
CA GLU A 93 -1.65 15.03 5.36
C GLU A 93 -0.39 14.47 4.68
N PRO A 94 -0.27 14.52 3.33
CA PRO A 94 -1.30 14.98 2.41
C PRO A 94 -2.45 13.98 2.30
N ILE A 95 -3.69 14.47 2.33
CA ILE A 95 -4.87 13.68 1.98
C ILE A 95 -4.93 13.55 0.46
N ILE A 96 -5.00 12.32 -0.05
CA ILE A 96 -5.13 12.08 -1.49
C ILE A 96 -6.52 12.55 -1.93
N THR A 97 -6.56 13.53 -2.83
CA THR A 97 -7.80 14.04 -3.41
C THR A 97 -8.17 13.29 -4.69
N PRO A 98 -9.41 13.41 -5.20
CA PRO A 98 -9.80 12.81 -6.47
C PRO A 98 -8.88 13.18 -7.64
N GLU A 99 -8.36 14.40 -7.67
CA GLU A 99 -7.48 14.91 -8.72
C GLU A 99 -6.09 14.27 -8.66
N MET A 100 -5.66 13.83 -7.47
CA MET A 100 -4.41 13.12 -7.26
C MET A 100 -4.51 11.62 -7.55
N LEU A 101 -5.73 11.08 -7.68
CA LEU A 101 -5.92 9.65 -7.96
C LEU A 101 -5.45 9.34 -9.37
N GLN A 102 -4.36 8.57 -9.45
CA GLN A 102 -4.00 7.92 -10.70
C GLN A 102 -4.85 6.67 -10.91
N ALA A 103 -5.17 6.38 -12.18
CA ALA A 103 -5.86 5.14 -12.53
C ALA A 103 -4.97 3.95 -12.12
N HIS A 104 -5.51 3.07 -11.25
CA HIS A 104 -4.80 1.88 -10.82
C HIS A 104 -4.31 1.09 -12.05
N PRO A 105 -3.03 0.65 -12.10
CA PRO A 105 -2.43 0.08 -13.32
C PRO A 105 -3.25 -1.07 -13.92
N VAL A 106 -3.77 -1.96 -13.06
CA VAL A 106 -4.63 -3.08 -13.48
C VAL A 106 -5.93 -2.57 -14.13
N LYS A 107 -6.60 -1.58 -13.53
CA LYS A 107 -7.83 -1.00 -14.10
C LYS A 107 -7.53 -0.36 -15.45
N LYS A 108 -6.46 0.43 -15.54
CA LYS A 108 -6.01 1.07 -16.79
C LYS A 108 -5.73 0.04 -17.89
N LEU A 109 -5.10 -1.09 -17.54
CA LEU A 109 -4.85 -2.19 -18.46
C LEU A 109 -6.15 -2.76 -19.03
N TYR A 110 -7.12 -3.10 -18.18
CA TYR A 110 -8.41 -3.63 -18.60
C TYR A 110 -9.20 -2.64 -19.47
N GLU A 111 -9.28 -1.37 -19.05
CA GLU A 111 -9.98 -0.32 -19.81
C GLU A 111 -9.34 -0.09 -21.18
N THR A 112 -8.01 -0.11 -21.25
CA THR A 112 -7.28 0.04 -22.51
C THR A 112 -7.54 -1.16 -23.42
N CYS A 113 -7.50 -2.38 -22.91
CA CYS A 113 -7.80 -3.57 -23.71
C CYS A 113 -9.25 -3.54 -24.24
N GLN A 114 -10.21 -3.21 -23.38
CA GLN A 114 -11.62 -3.13 -23.75
C GLN A 114 -11.86 -2.08 -24.85
N LYS A 115 -11.30 -0.87 -24.71
CA LYS A 115 -11.42 0.21 -25.71
C LYS A 115 -10.88 -0.20 -27.08
N ASN A 116 -9.84 -1.03 -27.12
CA ASN A 116 -9.20 -1.49 -28.34
C ASN A 116 -9.71 -2.86 -28.83
N GLY A 117 -10.72 -3.45 -28.16
CA GLY A 117 -11.25 -4.77 -28.52
C GLY A 117 -10.28 -5.93 -28.28
N PHE A 118 -9.26 -5.74 -27.43
CA PHE A 118 -8.26 -6.76 -27.14
C PHE A 118 -8.76 -7.76 -26.10
N LYS A 119 -8.53 -9.04 -26.35
CA LYS A 119 -8.82 -10.11 -25.39
C LYS A 119 -7.65 -10.25 -24.41
N ILE A 120 -7.92 -10.01 -23.14
CA ILE A 120 -6.95 -10.18 -22.05
C ILE A 120 -7.15 -11.55 -21.38
N ARG A 121 -6.04 -12.23 -21.07
CA ARG A 121 -6.02 -13.47 -20.29
C ARG A 121 -4.91 -13.38 -19.24
N LEU A 122 -5.27 -13.52 -17.98
CA LEU A 122 -4.33 -13.66 -16.86
C LEU A 122 -4.09 -15.15 -16.60
N VAL A 123 -2.83 -15.55 -16.51
CA VAL A 123 -2.43 -16.91 -16.14
C VAL A 123 -1.82 -16.83 -14.75
N ASP A 124 -2.45 -17.54 -13.81
CA ASP A 124 -1.97 -17.66 -12.43
C ASP A 124 -0.89 -18.76 -12.37
N LEU A 125 0.34 -18.35 -12.04
CA LEU A 125 1.47 -19.24 -11.81
C LEU A 125 1.94 -19.15 -10.33
N TRP A 126 1.09 -18.63 -9.45
CA TRP A 126 1.45 -18.28 -8.08
C TRP A 126 1.99 -19.47 -7.29
N SER A 127 1.35 -20.63 -7.40
CA SER A 127 1.73 -21.85 -6.66
C SER A 127 3.06 -22.46 -7.09
N LYS A 128 3.55 -22.17 -8.30
CA LYS A 128 4.80 -22.72 -8.83
C LYS A 128 5.95 -21.72 -8.77
N GLU A 129 5.64 -20.46 -9.07
CA GLU A 129 6.65 -19.45 -9.38
C GLU A 129 6.41 -18.11 -8.66
N GLY A 130 5.32 -17.97 -7.89
CA GLY A 130 4.95 -16.69 -7.28
C GLY A 130 4.65 -15.61 -8.33
N ALA A 131 4.17 -16.02 -9.50
CA ALA A 131 4.09 -15.16 -10.69
C ALA A 131 2.70 -15.14 -11.32
N TYR A 132 2.44 -14.09 -12.09
CA TYR A 132 1.31 -13.94 -12.98
C TYR A 132 1.78 -13.54 -14.37
N GLU A 133 1.21 -14.14 -15.40
CA GLU A 133 1.45 -13.74 -16.79
C GLU A 133 0.22 -13.09 -17.41
N ILE A 134 0.46 -12.04 -18.18
CA ILE A 134 -0.56 -11.25 -18.86
C ILE A 134 -0.44 -11.50 -20.35
N PHE A 135 -1.47 -12.10 -20.93
CA PHE A 135 -1.60 -12.28 -22.37
C PHE A 135 -2.63 -11.30 -22.93
N VAL A 136 -2.28 -10.65 -24.05
CA VAL A 136 -3.20 -9.79 -24.82
C VAL A 136 -3.23 -10.33 -26.25
N ASN A 137 -4.41 -10.69 -26.74
CA ASN A 137 -4.60 -11.35 -28.04
C ASN A 137 -3.70 -12.59 -28.21
N ASN A 138 -3.64 -13.44 -27.18
CA ASN A 138 -2.80 -14.64 -27.10
C ASN A 138 -1.27 -14.41 -27.17
N GLN A 139 -0.81 -13.16 -27.10
CA GLN A 139 0.62 -12.86 -26.98
C GLN A 139 0.97 -12.45 -25.55
N LEU A 140 2.07 -12.99 -25.01
CA LEU A 140 2.59 -12.57 -23.71
C LEU A 140 3.00 -11.09 -23.79
N LYS A 141 2.45 -10.26 -22.90
CA LYS A 141 2.74 -8.81 -22.83
C LYS A 141 3.35 -8.37 -21.51
N GLY A 142 3.27 -9.19 -20.47
CA GLY A 142 3.89 -8.90 -19.20
C GLY A 142 3.88 -10.10 -18.27
N ARG A 143 4.81 -10.07 -17.31
CA ARG A 143 4.90 -11.01 -16.20
C ARG A 143 5.13 -10.21 -14.93
N GLY A 144 4.31 -10.45 -13.92
CA GLY A 144 4.52 -9.94 -12.57
C GLY A 144 5.02 -11.08 -11.68
N GLU A 145 6.03 -10.81 -10.89
CA GLU A 145 6.58 -11.77 -9.92
C GLU A 145 6.55 -11.11 -8.54
N TYR A 146 6.21 -11.88 -7.51
CA TYR A 146 6.30 -11.44 -6.13
C TYR A 146 7.14 -12.44 -5.34
N GLN A 147 8.28 -11.96 -4.84
CA GLN A 147 9.10 -12.71 -3.90
C GLN A 147 8.77 -12.24 -2.49
N CYS A 148 8.09 -13.09 -1.71
CA CYS A 148 7.88 -12.83 -0.28
C CYS A 148 9.24 -12.62 0.40
N GLN A 149 9.51 -11.42 0.89
CA GLN A 149 10.65 -11.20 1.77
C GLN A 149 10.41 -11.96 3.09
N GLU A 150 11.46 -12.65 3.58
CA GLU A 150 11.40 -13.47 4.80
C GLU A 150 10.72 -12.70 5.95
N GLY A 151 9.59 -13.21 6.42
CA GLY A 151 8.83 -12.67 7.56
C GLY A 151 7.47 -12.03 7.25
N ASN A 152 7.12 -11.74 5.98
CA ASN A 152 5.84 -11.09 5.64
C ASN A 152 4.83 -11.96 4.88
N CYS A 153 5.09 -13.26 4.77
CA CYS A 153 4.21 -14.18 4.05
C CYS A 153 2.99 -14.57 4.90
N TYR A 154 2.03 -13.66 5.05
CA TYR A 154 0.67 -14.04 5.38
C TYR A 154 0.14 -14.81 4.18
N LYS A 155 0.05 -16.14 4.30
CA LYS A 155 -0.73 -16.97 3.39
C LYS A 155 -2.13 -16.37 3.34
N GLN A 156 -2.48 -15.67 2.27
CA GLN A 156 -3.89 -15.52 1.92
C GLN A 156 -4.37 -16.91 1.53
N SER A 157 -4.90 -17.62 2.53
CA SER A 157 -5.75 -18.78 2.32
C SER A 157 -6.89 -18.33 1.41
N SER A 158 -6.93 -18.88 0.20
CA SER A 158 -8.13 -18.91 -0.62
C SER A 158 -9.31 -19.37 0.24
N LYS A 159 -10.47 -18.72 0.06
CA LYS A 159 -11.76 -19.31 0.43
C LYS A 159 -12.00 -20.57 -0.38
#